data_AF-A0A5S5C7R1-F1
#
_entry.id   AF-A0A5S5C7R1-F1
#
_cell.length_a   1.000
_cell.length_b   1.000
_cell.length_c   1.000
_cell.angle_alpha   90.00
_cell.angle_beta   90.00
_cell.angle_gamma   90.00
#
_symmetry.space_group_name_H-M   'P 1'
#
loop_
_entity.id
_entity.type
_entity.pdbx_description
1 polymer ?
#
loop_
_entity_poly.entity_id
_entity_poly.type
_entity_poly.pdbx_seq_one_letter_code
_entity_poly.pdbx_strand_id
1 'polypeptide(L)'
;MADRIRRKLSYFIYLLLMLVFGILMVPQRGVWGPQEEVYNVTYAPIWMLAKPRMDVNGYMVVYELDVARLLVTLLVITLVMYAEHKIFRGDDQR
;
A
#
# COMPACT_ATOMS: atom_id res chain seq x y z
N MET A 1 -0.41 14.33 30.24
CA MET A 1 0.79 13.55 29.79
C MET A 1 0.40 12.42 28.83
N ALA A 2 -0.73 11.74 29.08
CA ALA A 2 -1.27 10.68 28.23
C ALA A 2 -1.51 11.08 26.76
N ASP A 3 -2.02 12.29 26.47
CA ASP A 3 -2.38 12.66 25.09
C ASP A 3 -1.17 12.90 24.19
N ARG A 4 -0.04 13.30 24.79
CA ARG A 4 1.22 13.44 24.06
C ARG A 4 1.76 12.06 23.63
N ILE A 5 1.59 11.05 24.46
CA ILE A 5 2.00 9.67 24.17
C ILE A 5 1.08 9.07 23.11
N ARG A 6 -0.24 9.24 23.24
CA ARG A 6 -1.22 8.80 22.24
C ARG A 6 -0.97 9.39 20.85
N ARG A 7 -0.72 10.70 20.75
CA ARG A 7 -0.39 11.34 19.47
C ARG A 7 0.87 10.75 18.84
N LYS A 8 1.93 10.57 19.62
CA LYS A 8 3.17 9.93 19.14
C LYS A 8 2.92 8.51 18.64
N LEU A 9 2.09 7.75 19.35
CA LEU A 9 1.74 6.38 18.97
C LEU A 9 0.95 6.33 17.66
N SER A 10 -0.07 7.18 17.48
CA SER A 10 -0.84 7.25 16.23
C SER A 10 0.04 7.63 15.03
N TYR A 11 0.95 8.61 15.18
CA TYR A 11 1.92 8.92 14.12
C TYR A 11 2.86 7.77 13.80
N PHE A 12 3.31 7.03 14.82
CA PHE A 12 4.16 5.87 14.62
C PHE A 12 3.44 4.75 13.88
N ILE A 13 2.17 4.49 14.24
CA ILE A 13 1.31 3.52 13.54
C ILE A 13 1.11 3.95 12.08
N TYR A 14 0.84 5.24 11.83
CA TYR A 14 0.70 5.75 10.48
C TYR A 14 1.96 5.53 9.64
N LEU A 15 3.14 5.87 10.19
CA LEU A 15 4.42 5.64 9.52
C LEU A 15 4.65 4.15 9.22
N LEU A 16 4.31 3.28 10.18
CA LEU A 16 4.43 1.83 10.00
C LEU A 16 3.51 1.33 8.89
N LEU A 17 2.25 1.76 8.85
CA LEU A 17 1.31 1.40 7.79
C LEU A 17 1.78 1.89 6.42
N MET A 18 2.28 3.12 6.34
CA MET A 18 2.84 3.67 5.09
C MET A 18 4.05 2.85 4.61
N LEU A 19 4.92 2.40 5.53
CA LEU A 19 6.05 1.54 5.18
C LEU A 19 5.57 0.17 4.69
N VAL A 20 4.62 -0.46 5.40
CA VAL A 20 4.11 -1.78 5.03
C VAL A 20 3.39 -1.72 3.69
N PHE A 21 2.40 -0.86 3.51
CA PHE A 21 1.58 -0.83 2.28
C PHE A 21 2.22 -0.03 1.14
N GLY A 22 3.13 0.89 1.44
CA GLY A 22 3.84 1.66 0.43
C GLY A 22 5.12 1.01 -0.09
N ILE A 23 5.71 0.06 0.66
CA ILE A 23 7.01 -0.55 0.30
C ILE A 23 6.98 -2.07 0.31
N LEU A 24 6.37 -2.71 1.32
CA LEU A 24 6.42 -4.18 1.49
C LEU A 24 5.26 -4.93 0.84
N MET A 25 4.08 -4.34 0.81
CA MET A 25 2.84 -4.92 0.29
C MET A 25 2.24 -3.99 -0.76
N VAL A 26 3.04 -3.73 -1.80
CA VAL A 26 2.64 -2.88 -2.91
C VAL A 26 1.88 -3.74 -3.92
N PRO A 27 0.72 -3.30 -4.42
CA PRO A 27 -0.02 -4.03 -5.45
C PRO A 27 0.75 -4.00 -6.77
N GLN A 28 0.96 -5.19 -7.33
CA GLN A 28 1.66 -5.41 -8.58
C GLN A 28 0.76 -6.20 -9.52
N ARG A 29 0.70 -5.81 -10.78
CA ARG A 29 0.02 -6.55 -11.84
C ARG A 29 1.08 -7.28 -12.68
N GLY A 30 0.92 -8.59 -12.82
CA GLY A 30 1.72 -9.41 -13.71
C GLY A 30 1.15 -9.29 -15.12
N VAL A 31 1.95 -8.78 -16.04
CA VAL A 31 1.59 -8.52 -17.43
C VAL A 31 2.46 -9.40 -18.33
N TRP A 32 1.88 -10.00 -19.37
CA TRP A 32 2.60 -10.90 -20.28
C TRP A 32 2.07 -10.84 -21.71
N GLY A 33 2.89 -11.33 -22.65
CA GLY A 33 2.56 -11.41 -24.07
C GLY A 33 2.54 -10.05 -24.79
N PRO A 34 2.38 -10.05 -26.13
CA PRO A 34 2.38 -8.83 -26.96
C PRO A 34 1.11 -7.97 -26.80
N GLN A 35 0.08 -8.50 -26.12
CA GLN A 35 -1.20 -7.81 -25.86
C GLN A 35 -1.29 -7.24 -24.45
N GLU A 36 -0.20 -7.33 -23.66
CA GLU A 36 -0.16 -6.88 -22.26
C GLU A 36 -1.31 -7.43 -21.41
N GLU A 37 -1.57 -8.73 -21.52
CA GLU A 37 -2.66 -9.35 -20.77
C GLU A 37 -2.32 -9.42 -19.28
N VAL A 38 -3.29 -9.08 -18.43
CA VAL A 38 -3.13 -9.17 -16.98
C VAL A 38 -3.30 -10.63 -16.55
N TYR A 39 -2.20 -11.25 -16.14
CA TYR A 39 -2.18 -12.61 -15.62
C TYR A 39 -2.65 -12.71 -14.17
N ASN A 40 -2.16 -11.81 -13.30
CA ASN A 40 -2.40 -11.88 -11.87
C ASN A 40 -2.18 -10.50 -11.21
N VAL A 41 -2.86 -10.26 -10.08
CA VAL A 41 -2.58 -9.14 -9.17
C VAL A 41 -2.07 -9.71 -7.86
N THR A 42 -0.86 -9.32 -7.46
CA THR A 42 -0.19 -9.80 -6.24
C THR A 42 0.29 -8.63 -5.40
N TYR A 43 0.30 -8.81 -4.07
CA TYR A 43 0.89 -7.85 -3.14
C TYR A 43 2.29 -8.30 -2.78
N ALA A 44 3.27 -7.45 -3.08
CA ALA A 44 4.67 -7.80 -2.99
C ALA A 44 5.53 -6.57 -2.70
N PRO A 45 6.75 -6.75 -2.16
CA PRO A 45 7.64 -5.63 -1.95
C PRO A 45 8.05 -4.94 -3.26
N ILE A 46 8.34 -3.64 -3.20
CA ILE A 46 8.60 -2.82 -4.39
C ILE A 46 9.76 -3.34 -5.25
N TRP A 47 10.80 -3.93 -4.65
CA TRP A 47 11.93 -4.54 -5.37
C TRP A 47 11.56 -5.80 -6.16
N MET A 48 10.37 -6.36 -5.96
CA MET A 48 9.87 -7.46 -6.78
C MET A 48 9.55 -7.05 -8.21
N LEU A 49 9.28 -5.76 -8.47
CA LEU A 49 9.05 -5.18 -9.80
C LEU A 49 10.26 -5.35 -10.74
N ALA A 50 11.48 -5.32 -10.19
CA ALA A 50 12.70 -5.39 -10.98
C ALA A 50 13.07 -6.81 -11.43
N LYS A 51 12.30 -7.84 -11.04
CA LYS A 51 12.62 -9.24 -11.34
C LYS A 51 11.55 -9.86 -12.24
N PRO A 52 11.86 -10.21 -13.50
CA PRO A 52 11.02 -11.14 -14.25
C PRO A 52 11.02 -12.49 -13.51
N ARG A 53 9.84 -13.07 -13.28
CA ARG A 53 9.72 -14.23 -12.36
C ARG A 53 9.44 -15.54 -13.04
N MET A 54 8.72 -15.53 -14.17
CA MET A 54 8.22 -16.75 -14.81
C MET A 54 8.05 -16.55 -16.30
N ASP A 55 8.26 -17.64 -17.04
CA ASP A 55 7.83 -17.80 -18.42
C ASP A 55 6.39 -18.33 -18.41
N VAL A 56 5.49 -17.65 -19.13
CA VAL A 56 4.13 -18.10 -19.41
C VAL A 56 3.96 -18.13 -20.93
N ASN A 57 3.73 -19.31 -21.50
CA ASN A 57 3.55 -19.53 -22.94
C ASN A 57 4.68 -18.99 -23.84
N GLY A 58 5.94 -19.04 -23.38
CA GLY A 58 7.11 -18.54 -24.11
C GLY A 58 7.36 -17.04 -23.97
N TYR A 59 6.60 -16.36 -23.09
CA TYR A 59 6.74 -14.93 -22.80
C TYR A 59 7.10 -14.71 -21.33
N MET A 60 8.04 -13.82 -21.06
CA MET A 60 8.37 -13.44 -19.68
C MET A 60 7.28 -12.56 -19.08
N VAL A 61 6.84 -12.92 -17.87
CA VAL A 61 5.92 -12.09 -17.07
C VAL A 61 6.70 -10.93 -16.46
N VAL A 62 6.26 -9.72 -16.77
CA VAL A 62 6.77 -8.47 -16.18
C VAL A 62 5.78 -8.02 -15.10
N TYR A 63 6.30 -7.73 -13.90
CA TYR A 63 5.47 -7.17 -12.84
C TYR A 63 5.52 -5.66 -12.91
N GLU A 64 4.37 -5.05 -13.11
CA GLU A 64 4.19 -3.61 -13.10
C GLU A 64 3.52 -3.15 -11.82
N LEU A 65 3.80 -1.91 -11.44
CA LEU A 65 3.17 -1.29 -10.29
C LEU A 65 1.70 -0.95 -10.62
N ASP A 66 0.76 -1.46 -9.84
CA ASP A 66 -0.63 -1.03 -9.93
C ASP A 66 -0.81 0.27 -9.14
N VAL A 67 -0.50 1.38 -9.81
CA VAL A 67 -0.55 2.73 -9.22
C VAL A 67 -1.95 3.08 -8.74
N ALA A 68 -3.00 2.67 -9.46
CA ALA A 68 -4.37 2.96 -9.08
C ALA A 68 -4.73 2.31 -7.74
N ARG A 69 -4.45 1.01 -7.58
CA ARG A 69 -4.69 0.30 -6.30
C ARG A 69 -3.81 0.84 -5.18
N LEU A 70 -2.55 1.19 -5.47
CA LEU A 70 -1.67 1.78 -4.46
C LEU A 70 -2.24 3.12 -3.96
N LEU A 71 -2.64 4.01 -4.86
CA LEU A 71 -3.22 5.30 -4.50
C LEU A 71 -4.50 5.15 -3.67
N VAL A 72 -5.39 4.23 -4.06
CA VAL A 72 -6.60 3.92 -3.28
C VAL A 72 -6.24 3.40 -1.89
N THR A 73 -5.26 2.50 -1.79
CA THR A 73 -4.82 1.94 -0.51
C THR A 73 -4.28 3.03 0.42
N LEU A 74 -3.42 3.91 -0.09
CA LEU A 74 -2.87 5.03 0.67
C LEU A 74 -3.96 6.02 1.09
N LEU A 75 -4.88 6.35 0.18
CA LEU A 75 -6.01 7.23 0.46
C LEU A 75 -6.91 6.67 1.57
N VAL A 76 -7.23 5.37 1.53
CA VAL A 76 -8.02 4.71 2.59
C VAL A 76 -7.29 4.77 3.93
N ILE A 77 -5.99 4.47 3.97
CA ILE A 77 -5.19 4.54 5.21
C ILE A 77 -5.20 5.98 5.76
N THR A 78 -4.97 6.98 4.92
CA THR A 78 -5.00 8.39 5.32
C THR A 78 -6.37 8.80 5.87
N LEU A 79 -7.46 8.38 5.22
CA LEU A 79 -8.82 8.67 5.68
C LEU A 79 -9.14 8.03 7.04
N VAL A 80 -8.72 6.78 7.25
CA VAL A 80 -8.90 6.09 8.55
C VAL A 80 -8.15 6.83 9.65
N MET A 81 -6.88 7.18 9.43
CA MET A 81 -6.10 7.91 10.44
C MET A 81 -6.64 9.34 10.68
N TYR A 82 -7.16 9.98 9.63
CA TYR A 82 -7.81 11.29 9.76
C TYR A 82 -9.10 11.20 10.60
N ALA A 83 -9.93 10.17 10.34
CA ALA A 83 -11.14 9.92 11.12
C ALA A 83 -10.82 9.62 12.59
N GLU A 84 -9.83 8.76 12.83
CA GLU A 84 -9.29 8.46 14.17
C GLU A 84 -8.90 9.76 14.89
N HIS A 85 -8.09 10.60 14.23
CA HIS A 85 -7.64 11.87 14.78
C HIS A 85 -8.82 12.80 15.13
N LYS A 86 -9.82 12.90 14.25
CA LYS A 86 -10.99 13.76 14.44
C LYS A 86 -11.85 13.28 15.61
N ILE A 87 -12.09 11.98 15.74
CA ILE A 87 -12.88 11.39 16.83
C ILE A 87 -12.21 11.69 18.17
N PHE A 88 -10.93 11.36 18.31
CA PHE A 88 -10.22 11.59 19.58
C PHE A 88 -10.07 13.07 19.93
N ARG A 89 -9.96 13.95 18.93
CA ARG A 89 -9.94 15.40 19.17
C ARG A 89 -11.32 15.95 19.57
N GLY A 90 -12.40 15.34 19.08
CA GLY A 90 -13.77 15.72 19.40
C GLY A 90 -14.19 15.31 20.82
N ASP A 91 -13.71 14.15 21.30
CA ASP A 91 -13.93 13.70 22.68
C ASP A 91 -13.20 14.57 23.71
N ASP A 92 -12.04 15.14 23.35
CA ASP A 92 -11.24 16.00 24.24
C ASP A 92 -11.86 17.40 24.46
N GLN A 93 -12.92 17.76 23.73
CA GLN A 93 -13.61 19.06 23.83
C GLN A 93 -14.98 19.01 24.50
N ARG A 94 -15.41 17.85 25.00
CA ARG A 94 -16.63 17.68 25.82
C ARG A 94 -16.27 17.54 27.28
#